data_AF-A0A351G8X8-F1
#
_entry.id   AF-A0A351G8X8-F1
#
_cell.length_a   1.000
_cell.length_b   1.000
_cell.length_c   1.000
_cell.angle_alpha   90.00
_cell.angle_beta   90.00
_cell.angle_gamma   90.00
#
_symmetry.space_group_name_H-M   'P 1'
#
loop_
_entity.id
_entity.type
_entity.pdbx_description
1 polymer ?
#
loop_
_entity_poly.entity_id
_entity_poly.type
_entity_poly.pdbx_seq_one_letter_code
_entity_poly.pdbx_strand_id
1 'polypeptide(L)'
;MAKIEGQYNSGERVVVLDDLTTTGSSKFEIIETLTQEGLHVEDIVVLIDRESGANEKLINAGFRLHAVFTLSNLVALLHAQGLVTVEQRQAVEQFIHQSKAE
;
A
#
# COMPACT_ATOMS: atom_id res chain seq x y z
N MET A 1 12.20 -10.74 -21.63
CA MET A 1 11.69 -9.36 -21.64
C MET A 1 12.23 -8.68 -20.40
N ALA A 2 12.63 -7.41 -20.49
CA ALA A 2 13.04 -6.66 -19.31
C ALA A 2 11.83 -6.53 -18.37
N LYS A 3 12.03 -6.75 -17.05
CA LYS A 3 10.98 -6.56 -16.05
C LYS A 3 10.86 -5.09 -15.61
N ILE A 4 11.89 -4.29 -15.90
CA ILE A 4 11.97 -2.86 -15.59
C ILE A 4 12.23 -2.11 -16.89
N GLU A 5 11.43 -1.08 -17.13
CA GLU A 5 11.59 -0.16 -18.26
C GLU A 5 12.13 1.18 -17.75
N GLY A 6 13.03 1.81 -18.51
CA GLY A 6 13.67 3.08 -18.17
C GLY A 6 15.18 2.96 -17.89
N GLN A 7 15.79 4.07 -17.48
CA GLN A 7 17.21 4.13 -17.14
C GLN A 7 17.37 4.09 -15.62
N TYR A 8 18.28 3.24 -15.16
CA TYR A 8 18.67 3.12 -13.76
C TYR A 8 20.10 2.62 -13.67
N ASN A 9 20.75 2.87 -12.55
CA ASN A 9 22.05 2.31 -12.24
C ASN A 9 21.97 1.44 -10.98
N SER A 10 22.75 0.35 -10.98
CA SER A 10 22.90 -0.47 -9.77
C SER A 10 23.42 0.38 -8.60
N GLY A 11 22.87 0.17 -7.42
CA GLY A 11 23.16 0.94 -6.21
C GLY A 11 22.29 2.19 -6.02
N GLU A 12 21.42 2.54 -6.97
CA GLU A 12 20.48 3.64 -6.78
C GLU A 12 19.43 3.31 -5.72
N ARG A 13 19.14 4.31 -4.87
CA ARG A 13 18.04 4.25 -3.91
C ARG A 13 16.75 4.69 -4.62
N VAL A 14 15.73 3.85 -4.57
CA VAL A 14 14.45 4.09 -5.23
C VAL A 14 13.29 3.98 -4.25
N VAL A 15 12.16 4.57 -4.61
CA VAL A 15 10.89 4.48 -3.88
C VAL A 15 9.86 3.81 -4.79
N VAL A 16 9.09 2.87 -4.25
CA VAL A 16 7.96 2.30 -4.98
C VAL A 16 6.76 3.20 -4.78
N LEU A 17 6.17 3.69 -5.87
CA LEU A 17 4.93 4.47 -5.84
C LEU A 17 3.80 3.61 -6.42
N ASP A 18 2.67 3.53 -5.73
CA ASP A 18 1.50 2.80 -6.20
C ASP A 18 0.19 3.55 -5.87
N ASP A 19 -0.91 3.16 -6.50
CA ASP A 19 -2.22 3.77 -6.24
C ASP A 19 -2.80 3.31 -4.90
N LEU A 20 -2.80 2.00 -4.67
CA LEU A 20 -3.52 1.39 -3.58
C LEU A 20 -2.83 0.09 -3.13
N THR A 21 -2.97 -0.22 -1.84
CA THR A 21 -2.53 -1.50 -1.30
C THR A 21 -3.62 -2.21 -0.51
N THR A 22 -3.57 -3.54 -0.54
CA THR A 22 -4.47 -4.45 0.19
C THR A 22 -3.66 -5.29 1.18
N THR A 23 -3.21 -6.47 0.78
CA THR A 23 -2.44 -7.43 1.58
C THR A 23 -0.93 -7.25 1.40
N GLY A 24 -0.51 -6.46 0.40
CA GLY A 24 0.90 -6.15 0.15
C GLY A 24 1.65 -7.15 -0.75
N SER A 25 1.04 -8.27 -1.16
CA SER A 25 1.73 -9.32 -1.93
C SER A 25 2.41 -8.82 -3.21
N SER A 26 1.71 -7.99 -4.00
CA SER A 26 2.28 -7.43 -5.24
C SER A 26 3.46 -6.50 -4.99
N LYS A 27 3.54 -5.89 -3.81
CA LYS A 27 4.65 -4.98 -3.47
C LYS A 27 5.93 -5.78 -3.25
N PHE A 28 5.83 -6.97 -2.68
CA PHE A 28 6.99 -7.87 -2.52
C PHE A 28 7.56 -8.31 -3.87
N GLU A 29 6.72 -8.64 -4.85
CA GLU A 29 7.17 -9.02 -6.19
C GLU A 29 7.94 -7.88 -6.89
N ILE A 30 7.46 -6.65 -6.73
CA ILE A 30 8.12 -5.44 -7.26
C ILE A 30 9.45 -5.21 -6.55
N ILE A 31 9.45 -5.24 -5.21
CA ILE A 31 10.66 -5.05 -4.40
C ILE A 31 11.72 -6.10 -4.73
N GLU A 32 11.33 -7.37 -4.87
CA GLU A 32 12.22 -8.44 -5.25
C GLU A 32 12.84 -8.19 -6.63
N THR A 33 12.01 -7.79 -7.61
CA THR A 33 12.48 -7.46 -8.96
C THR A 33 13.48 -6.30 -8.94
N LEU A 34 13.19 -5.23 -8.21
CA LEU A 34 14.08 -4.07 -8.07
C LEU A 34 15.41 -4.46 -7.40
N THR A 35 15.33 -5.28 -6.34
CA THR A 35 16.50 -5.73 -5.59
C THR A 35 17.39 -6.65 -6.44
N GLN A 36 16.80 -7.52 -7.28
CA GLN A 36 17.54 -8.39 -8.22
C GLN A 36 18.31 -7.58 -9.28
N GLU A 37 17.81 -6.41 -9.65
CA GLU A 37 18.45 -5.48 -10.58
C GLU A 37 19.47 -4.54 -9.87
N GLY A 38 19.71 -4.79 -8.58
CA GLY A 38 20.71 -4.08 -7.79
C GLY A 38 20.25 -2.72 -7.26
N LEU A 39 18.94 -2.45 -7.24
CA LEU A 39 18.37 -1.23 -6.68
C LEU A 39 18.09 -1.41 -5.17
N HIS A 40 18.19 -0.31 -4.42
CA HIS A 40 17.90 -0.29 -2.99
C HIS A 40 16.50 0.27 -2.73
N VAL A 41 15.59 -0.58 -2.25
CA VAL A 41 14.22 -0.21 -1.89
C VAL A 41 14.04 -0.30 -0.39
N GLU A 42 13.56 0.78 0.23
CA GLU A 42 13.21 0.83 1.66
C GLU A 42 11.78 1.31 1.88
N ASP A 43 11.31 2.21 1.00
CA ASP A 43 10.07 2.95 1.16
C ASP A 43 9.09 2.62 0.02
N ILE A 44 7.83 2.43 0.39
CA ILE A 44 6.69 2.26 -0.50
C ILE A 44 5.69 3.37 -0.17
N VAL A 45 5.28 4.12 -1.18
CA VAL A 45 4.28 5.19 -1.05
C VAL A 45 3.03 4.78 -1.81
N VAL A 46 1.87 4.88 -1.17
CA VAL A 46 0.57 4.60 -1.78
C VAL A 46 -0.40 5.75 -1.55
N LEU A 47 -1.32 5.97 -2.50
CA LEU A 47 -2.39 6.93 -2.27
C LEU A 47 -3.38 6.41 -1.22
N ILE A 48 -3.75 5.12 -1.28
CA ILE A 48 -4.74 4.52 -0.37
C ILE A 48 -4.24 3.20 0.21
N ASP A 49 -4.18 3.10 1.53
CA ASP A 49 -4.11 1.81 2.24
C ASP A 49 -5.51 1.32 2.58
N ARG A 50 -5.91 0.15 2.06
CA ARG A 50 -7.18 -0.51 2.39
C ARG A 50 -7.20 -1.17 3.77
N GLU A 51 -6.09 -1.10 4.49
CA GLU A 51 -5.94 -1.63 5.85
C GLU A 51 -6.19 -3.14 5.90
N SER A 52 -5.83 -3.87 4.84
CA SER A 52 -5.99 -5.34 4.72
C SER A 52 -4.71 -6.10 5.08
N GLY A 53 -3.86 -5.52 5.95
CA GLY A 53 -2.66 -6.18 6.48
C GLY A 53 -1.34 -5.93 5.73
N ALA A 54 -1.32 -5.10 4.68
CA ALA A 54 -0.08 -4.79 3.96
C ALA A 54 0.97 -4.12 4.84
N ASN A 55 0.57 -3.15 5.67
CA ASN A 55 1.50 -2.37 6.48
C ASN A 55 2.28 -3.26 7.45
N GLU A 56 1.59 -4.13 8.19
CA GLU A 56 2.21 -5.05 9.14
C GLU A 56 3.18 -6.02 8.44
N LYS A 57 2.78 -6.56 7.28
CA LYS A 57 3.62 -7.46 6.48
C LYS A 57 4.89 -6.77 5.98
N LEU A 58 4.77 -5.55 5.45
CA LEU A 58 5.91 -4.77 4.95
C LEU A 58 6.88 -4.38 6.07
N ILE A 59 6.36 -3.90 7.21
CA ILE A 59 7.18 -3.57 8.39
C ILE A 59 7.96 -4.79 8.89
N ASN A 60 7.30 -5.95 8.99
CA ASN A 60 7.94 -7.19 9.42
C ASN A 60 9.05 -7.66 8.45
N ALA A 61 8.96 -7.28 7.18
CA ALA A 61 9.97 -7.57 6.18
C ALA A 61 11.05 -6.46 6.06
N GLY A 62 11.00 -5.42 6.90
CA GLY A 62 12.00 -4.35 6.94
C GLY A 62 11.70 -3.15 6.01
N PHE A 63 10.50 -3.09 5.44
CA PHE A 63 10.08 -1.99 4.56
C PHE A 63 9.13 -1.02 5.26
N ARG A 64 9.04 0.21 4.74
CA ARG A 64 8.14 1.25 5.27
C ARG A 64 7.05 1.56 4.26
N LEU A 65 5.79 1.41 4.68
CA LEU A 65 4.64 1.84 3.90
C LEU A 65 4.19 3.24 4.35
N HIS A 66 4.06 4.14 3.39
CA HIS A 66 3.56 5.50 3.56
C HIS A 66 2.26 5.63 2.79
N ALA A 67 1.13 5.78 3.48
CA ALA A 67 -0.17 5.96 2.86
C ALA A 67 -0.64 7.41 3.01
N VAL A 68 -1.08 8.04 1.91
CA VAL A 68 -1.70 9.37 1.97
C VAL A 68 -3.04 9.30 2.70
N PHE A 69 -3.85 8.28 2.39
CA PHE A 69 -5.08 7.96 3.10
C PHE A 69 -5.10 6.50 3.54
N THR A 70 -5.62 6.25 4.73
CA THR A 70 -6.19 4.93 5.04
C THR A 70 -7.66 4.92 4.61
N LEU A 71 -8.22 3.75 4.32
CA LEU A 71 -9.62 3.62 3.94
C LEU A 71 -10.55 4.13 5.06
N SER A 72 -10.24 3.84 6.32
CA SER A 72 -10.99 4.38 7.47
C SER A 72 -10.99 5.90 7.49
N ASN A 73 -9.83 6.54 7.29
CA ASN A 73 -9.72 8.01 7.26
C ASN A 73 -10.48 8.60 6.08
N LEU A 74 -10.37 8.00 4.88
CA LEU A 74 -11.06 8.46 3.69
C LEU A 74 -12.58 8.40 3.87
N VAL A 75 -13.12 7.29 4.37
CA VAL A 75 -14.55 7.14 4.61
C VAL A 75 -15.05 8.06 5.72
N ALA A 76 -14.27 8.27 6.78
CA ALA A 76 -14.63 9.23 7.83
C ALA A 76 -14.74 10.67 7.27
N LEU A 77 -13.81 11.08 6.40
CA LEU A 77 -13.83 12.38 5.73
C LEU A 77 -15.05 12.52 4.81
N LEU A 78 -15.33 11.52 3.97
CA LEU A 78 -16.47 11.54 3.05
C LEU A 78 -17.81 11.54 3.79
N HIS A 79 -17.90 10.80 4.90
CA HIS A 79 -19.08 10.84 5.78
C HIS A 79 -19.28 12.22 6.42
N ALA A 80 -18.20 12.86 6.89
CA ALA A 80 -18.28 14.23 7.43
C ALA A 80 -18.75 15.27 6.39
N GLN A 81 -18.54 15.00 5.10
CA GLN A 81 -19.03 15.81 3.99
C GLN A 81 -20.44 15.43 3.51
N GLY A 82 -21.08 14.43 4.13
CA GLY A 82 -22.39 13.93 3.72
C GLY A 82 -22.39 13.16 2.40
N LEU A 83 -21.23 12.77 1.89
CA LEU A 83 -21.08 12.00 0.65
C LEU A 83 -21.21 10.49 0.85
N VAL A 84 -21.07 10.02 2.10
CA VAL A 84 -21.20 8.62 2.50
C VAL A 84 -22.16 8.55 3.68
N THR A 85 -23.10 7.62 3.65
CA THR A 85 -24.08 7.44 4.74
C THR A 85 -23.47 6.71 5.94
N VAL A 86 -24.14 6.77 7.09
CA VAL A 86 -23.72 6.04 8.30
C VAL A 86 -23.64 4.53 8.02
N GLU A 87 -24.61 3.99 7.29
CA GLU A 87 -24.67 2.55 6.96
C GLU A 87 -23.51 2.14 6.05
N GLN A 88 -23.18 2.95 5.04
CA GLN A 88 -22.03 2.70 4.16
C GLN A 88 -20.71 2.76 4.94
N ARG A 89 -20.57 3.73 5.85
CA ARG A 89 -19.40 3.82 6.73
C ARG A 89 -19.27 2.58 7.60
N GLN A 90 -20.35 2.15 8.25
CA GLN A 90 -20.36 0.94 9.10
C GLN A 90 -20.02 -0.32 8.29
N ALA A 91 -20.52 -0.44 7.06
CA ALA A 91 -20.18 -1.55 6.18
C ALA A 91 -18.68 -1.59 5.85
N VAL A 92 -18.05 -0.43 5.63
CA VAL A 92 -16.59 -0.36 5.40
C VAL A 92 -15.81 -0.70 6.66
N GLU A 93 -16.20 -0.19 7.83
CA GLU A 93 -15.55 -0.51 9.10
C GLU A 93 -15.59 -2.03 9.39
N GLN A 94 -16.73 -2.68 9.13
CA GLN A 94 -16.87 -4.13 9.22
C GLN A 94 -15.99 -4.87 8.20
N PHE A 95 -15.95 -4.39 6.95
CA PHE A 95 -15.10 -4.95 5.90
C PHE A 95 -13.62 -4.91 6.29
N ILE A 96 -13.14 -3.80 6.84
CA ILE A 96 -11.74 -3.66 7.28
C ILE A 96 -11.44 -4.66 8.40
N HIS A 97 -12.35 -4.83 9.36
CA HIS A 97 -12.16 -5.78 10.46
C HIS A 97 -12.07 -7.23 9.97
N GLN A 98 -12.92 -7.62 9.02
CA GLN A 98 -12.90 -8.96 8.43
C GLN A 98 -11.64 -9.19 7.59
N SER A 99 -11.23 -8.20 6.81
CA SER A 99 -10.08 -8.29 5.89
C SER A 99 -8.73 -8.39 6.59
N LYS A 100 -8.63 -8.05 7.89
CA LYS A 100 -7.41 -8.22 8.70
C LYS A 100 -7.26 -9.64 9.28
N ALA A 101 -8.34 -10.44 9.29
CA ALA A 101 -8.33 -11.79 9.84
C ALA A 101 -7.86 -12.86 8.83
N GLU A 102 -7.64 -12.45 7.57
CA GLU A 102 -7.17 -13.28 6.45
C GLU A 102 -5.68 -13.03 6.14
#